data_AF-A0A0C9VEV9-F1
#
_entry.id   AF-A0A0C9VEV9-F1
#
_cell.length_a   1.000
_cell.length_b   1.000
_cell.length_c   1.000
_cell.angle_alpha   90.00
_cell.angle_beta   90.00
_cell.angle_gamma   90.00
#
_symmetry.space_group_name_H-M   'P 1'
#
loop_
_entity.id
_entity.type
_entity.pdbx_description
1 polymer ?
#
loop_
_entity_poly.entity_id
_entity_poly.type
_entity_poly.pdbx_seq_one_letter_code
_entity_poly.pdbx_strand_id
1 'polypeptide(L)'
;MANLSSGTEKQLSKLKLLLEHLPTSLPAPDPATSQYPFVGYEPDPDDVELTGSVVGALNKAFEVIFGFKSRSEGDGIIPIKERGPGICAVVDVLSSAFVKEPFNALLNKWVEDLTLAANKIYNQEGVHVPTSDTASMVGKRLREESEDDKNTMEAKNDENDEEDLDGINVADLVHISNPLRAKVKKGRPVNADLVKLTILFKDPKIEKYFYRCVGEGCHLFRKGRPQRDRVLKHATSCIFLKEDLKDLANDMALENAPGNEVSDEHSRLKGHGLFETLVSENDEPANKKQKSANGPKQQTLEQSVAKVSQENLQKSLELIFVKLICVHGMVPTLIDVDPWKDMLKLLNPKAPIVSSDTVQEKLI
;
A
#
# COMPACT_ATOMS: atom_id res chain seq x y z
N MET A 1 21.64 -3.57 -20.97
CA MET A 1 20.20 -3.25 -21.08
C MET A 1 19.59 -3.63 -19.74
N ALA A 2 18.93 -2.69 -19.05
CA ALA A 2 18.21 -3.05 -17.84
C ALA A 2 16.97 -3.87 -18.24
N ASN A 3 16.82 -5.07 -17.70
CA ASN A 3 15.64 -5.89 -17.93
C ASN A 3 14.49 -5.32 -17.09
N LEU A 4 13.33 -5.12 -17.72
CA LEU A 4 12.12 -4.72 -17.03
C LEU A 4 11.65 -5.85 -16.11
N SER A 5 10.91 -5.52 -15.05
CA SER A 5 10.29 -6.56 -14.24
C SER A 5 9.26 -7.33 -15.09
N SER A 6 9.17 -8.64 -14.89
CA SER A 6 8.21 -9.48 -15.65
C SER A 6 6.76 -9.04 -15.47
N GLY A 7 6.43 -8.38 -14.35
CA GLY A 7 5.13 -7.76 -14.11
C GLY A 7 4.90 -6.53 -15.00
N THR A 8 5.87 -5.61 -15.02
CA THR A 8 5.81 -4.37 -15.82
C THR A 8 5.71 -4.67 -17.32
N GLU A 9 6.48 -5.64 -17.82
CA GLU A 9 6.42 -6.05 -19.24
C GLU A 9 5.03 -6.56 -19.63
N LYS A 10 4.40 -7.36 -18.78
CA LYS A 10 3.04 -7.86 -18.99
C LYS A 10 2.01 -6.74 -19.02
N GLN A 11 2.14 -5.76 -18.12
CA GLN A 11 1.24 -4.61 -18.07
C GLN A 11 1.39 -3.72 -19.31
N LEU A 12 2.61 -3.41 -19.74
CA LEU A 12 2.88 -2.64 -20.95
C LEU A 12 2.41 -3.37 -22.21
N SER A 13 2.62 -4.69 -22.28
CA SER A 13 2.15 -5.52 -23.40
C SER A 13 0.61 -5.52 -23.49
N LYS A 14 -0.07 -5.62 -22.33
CA LYS A 14 -1.53 -5.50 -22.26
C LYS A 14 -2.00 -4.13 -22.73
N LEU A 15 -1.37 -3.06 -22.24
CA LEU A 15 -1.72 -1.70 -22.64
C LEU A 15 -1.53 -1.49 -24.15
N LYS A 16 -0.42 -1.96 -24.71
CA LYS A 16 -0.15 -1.92 -26.16
C LYS A 16 -1.25 -2.59 -26.96
N LEU A 17 -1.61 -3.83 -26.59
CA LEU A 17 -2.67 -4.57 -27.25
C LEU A 17 -4.00 -3.82 -27.26
N LEU A 18 -4.37 -3.23 -26.11
CA LEU A 18 -5.60 -2.45 -25.97
C LEU A 18 -5.61 -1.20 -26.85
N LEU A 19 -4.50 -0.47 -26.91
CA LEU A 19 -4.39 0.79 -27.67
C LEU A 19 -4.31 0.55 -29.19
N GLU A 20 -3.63 -0.51 -29.63
CA GLU A 20 -3.54 -0.89 -31.06
C GLU A 20 -4.89 -1.31 -31.65
N HIS A 21 -5.79 -1.87 -30.84
CA HIS A 21 -7.08 -2.43 -31.27
C HIS A 21 -8.28 -1.57 -30.86
N LEU A 22 -8.05 -0.32 -30.46
CA LEU A 22 -9.15 0.59 -30.08
C LEU A 22 -10.26 0.62 -31.14
N PRO A 23 -11.54 0.67 -30.73
CA PRO A 23 -12.67 0.62 -31.65
C PRO A 23 -12.59 1.65 -32.77
N THR A 24 -13.02 1.25 -33.97
CA THR A 24 -13.00 2.10 -35.17
C THR A 24 -13.96 3.30 -35.11
N SER A 25 -14.83 3.36 -34.10
CA SER A 25 -15.67 4.53 -33.79
C SER A 25 -14.84 5.75 -33.40
N LEU A 26 -13.63 5.55 -32.85
CA LEU A 26 -12.69 6.64 -32.56
C LEU A 26 -12.00 7.15 -33.84
N PRO A 27 -11.80 8.47 -33.96
CA PRO A 27 -11.07 9.05 -35.09
C PRO A 27 -9.62 8.57 -35.09
N ALA A 28 -9.07 8.36 -36.29
CA ALA A 28 -7.67 8.02 -36.51
C ALA A 28 -7.00 9.15 -37.30
N PRO A 29 -6.64 10.28 -36.65
CA PRO A 29 -6.03 11.40 -37.33
C PRO A 29 -4.62 11.03 -37.85
N ASP A 30 -4.16 11.82 -38.82
CA ASP A 30 -2.76 11.75 -39.25
C ASP A 30 -1.83 12.10 -38.07
N PRO A 31 -0.66 11.46 -37.92
CA PRO A 31 0.27 11.75 -36.84
C PRO A 31 0.61 13.23 -36.66
N ALA A 32 0.64 14.03 -37.73
CA ALA A 32 0.91 15.46 -37.65
C ALA A 32 -0.24 16.28 -37.03
N THR A 33 -1.44 15.70 -36.95
CA THR A 33 -2.67 16.33 -36.45
C THR A 33 -3.23 15.65 -35.20
N SER A 34 -2.55 14.60 -34.71
CA SER A 34 -2.91 13.85 -33.52
C SER A 34 -2.83 14.74 -32.28
N GLN A 35 -3.79 14.59 -31.36
CA GLN A 35 -3.75 15.23 -30.03
C GLN A 35 -2.73 14.56 -29.10
N TYR A 36 -2.17 13.42 -29.51
CA TYR A 36 -1.20 12.63 -28.75
C TYR A 36 0.18 12.68 -29.45
N PRO A 37 0.98 13.74 -29.21
CA PRO A 37 2.28 13.94 -29.85
C PRO A 37 3.39 13.05 -29.23
N PHE A 38 3.12 11.76 -29.03
CA PHE A 38 4.06 10.83 -28.38
C PHE A 38 4.99 10.11 -29.36
N VAL A 39 4.72 10.17 -30.67
CA VAL A 39 5.58 9.55 -31.69
C VAL A 39 6.92 10.26 -31.71
N GLY A 40 7.98 9.56 -31.29
CA GLY A 40 9.32 10.15 -31.18
C GLY A 40 9.44 11.19 -30.07
N TYR A 41 8.57 11.11 -29.05
CA TYR A 41 8.60 12.05 -27.92
C TYR A 41 9.91 11.96 -27.15
N GLU A 42 10.51 13.12 -26.95
CA GLU A 42 11.63 13.33 -26.04
C GLU A 42 11.21 14.36 -24.98
N PRO A 43 11.49 14.11 -23.69
CA PRO A 43 11.19 15.07 -22.62
C PRO A 43 11.88 16.41 -22.87
N ASP A 44 11.13 17.50 -22.72
CA ASP A 44 11.66 18.86 -22.83
C ASP A 44 12.75 19.07 -21.75
N PRO A 45 13.99 19.45 -22.13
CA PRO A 45 15.06 19.72 -21.17
C PRO A 45 14.69 20.72 -20.07
N ASP A 46 13.90 21.74 -20.39
CA ASP A 46 13.48 22.77 -19.43
C ASP A 46 12.52 22.17 -18.38
N ASP A 47 11.64 21.24 -18.81
CA ASP A 47 10.76 20.51 -17.90
C ASP A 47 11.52 19.48 -17.07
N VAL A 48 12.58 18.87 -17.61
CA VAL A 48 13.47 17.98 -16.84
C VAL A 48 14.20 18.76 -15.76
N GLU A 49 14.70 19.96 -16.07
CA GLU A 49 15.32 20.85 -15.08
C GLU A 49 14.30 21.27 -14.02
N LEU A 50 13.11 21.73 -14.44
CA LEU A 50 12.06 22.20 -13.55
C LEU A 50 11.55 21.12 -12.58
N THR A 51 11.38 19.90 -13.07
CA THR A 51 10.85 18.77 -12.29
C THR A 51 11.95 17.95 -11.61
N GLY A 52 13.21 18.20 -11.96
CA GLY A 52 14.38 17.50 -11.45
C GLY A 52 14.55 16.06 -11.98
N SER A 53 13.72 15.60 -12.93
CA SER A 53 13.82 14.23 -13.47
C SER A 53 13.13 14.07 -14.83
N VAL A 54 13.54 13.05 -15.58
CA VAL A 54 12.88 12.64 -16.84
C VAL A 54 11.44 12.17 -16.58
N VAL A 55 11.22 11.43 -15.49
CA VAL A 55 9.88 10.95 -15.12
C VAL A 55 8.98 12.11 -14.70
N GLY A 56 9.51 13.11 -14.00
CA GLY A 56 8.78 14.34 -13.65
C GLY A 56 8.32 15.12 -14.88
N ALA A 57 9.21 15.32 -15.86
CA ALA A 57 8.87 15.97 -17.12
C ALA A 57 7.80 15.19 -17.90
N LEU A 58 7.94 13.85 -17.95
CA LEU A 58 6.94 12.98 -18.57
C LEU A 58 5.58 13.08 -17.88
N ASN A 59 5.54 13.10 -16.54
CA ASN A 59 4.30 13.26 -15.80
C ASN A 59 3.61 14.59 -16.14
N LYS A 60 4.38 15.68 -16.19
CA LYS A 60 3.87 17.00 -16.59
C LYS A 60 3.27 16.95 -18.00
N ALA A 61 3.95 16.34 -18.96
CA ALA A 61 3.43 16.18 -20.33
C ALA A 61 2.13 15.37 -20.37
N PHE A 62 2.05 14.28 -19.62
CA PHE A 62 0.83 13.48 -19.51
C PHE A 62 -0.32 14.26 -18.87
N GLU A 63 -0.06 15.06 -17.82
CA GLU A 63 -1.07 15.91 -17.18
C GLU A 63 -1.60 17.00 -18.13
N VAL A 64 -0.75 17.54 -18.99
CA VAL A 64 -1.14 18.53 -20.00
C VAL A 64 -2.02 17.88 -21.09
N ILE A 65 -1.62 16.71 -21.59
CA ILE A 65 -2.27 16.04 -22.73
C ILE A 65 -3.57 15.35 -22.33
N PHE A 66 -3.55 14.56 -21.24
CA PHE A 66 -4.74 13.85 -20.75
C PHE A 66 -5.62 14.72 -19.84
N GLY A 67 -5.07 15.84 -19.36
CA GLY A 67 -5.75 16.83 -18.53
C GLY A 67 -5.83 16.41 -17.07
N PHE A 68 -5.16 17.15 -16.19
CA PHE A 68 -5.17 16.92 -14.73
C PHE A 68 -6.58 16.76 -14.15
N LYS A 69 -7.53 17.59 -14.63
CA LYS A 69 -8.91 17.59 -14.15
C LYS A 69 -9.66 16.28 -14.36
N SER A 70 -9.25 15.47 -15.34
CA SER A 70 -9.91 14.19 -15.61
C SER A 70 -9.76 13.18 -14.46
N ARG A 71 -8.78 13.39 -13.56
CA ARG A 71 -8.62 12.61 -12.33
C ARG A 71 -9.46 13.14 -11.16
N SER A 72 -9.73 14.44 -11.11
CA SER A 72 -10.40 15.09 -9.97
C SER A 72 -11.89 15.37 -10.20
N GLU A 73 -12.35 15.31 -11.44
CA GLU A 73 -13.73 15.61 -11.83
C GLU A 73 -14.32 14.43 -12.65
N GLY A 74 -15.63 14.16 -12.48
CA GLY A 74 -16.31 13.09 -13.22
C GLY A 74 -16.09 11.70 -12.62
N ASP A 75 -15.88 10.69 -13.47
CA ASP A 75 -15.63 9.31 -13.05
C ASP A 75 -14.15 8.99 -12.78
N GLY A 76 -13.29 10.01 -12.82
CA GLY A 76 -11.86 9.89 -12.51
C GLY A 76 -11.04 9.13 -13.57
N ILE A 77 -11.63 8.81 -14.73
CA ILE A 77 -10.96 8.04 -15.80
C ILE A 77 -10.53 8.99 -16.92
N ILE A 78 -9.24 8.94 -17.28
CA ILE A 78 -8.68 9.79 -18.33
C ILE A 78 -9.36 9.54 -19.69
N PRO A 79 -9.72 10.58 -20.46
CA PRO A 79 -10.40 10.40 -21.74
C PRO A 79 -9.40 10.07 -22.86
N ILE A 80 -9.66 8.98 -23.59
CA ILE A 80 -9.00 8.68 -24.87
C ILE A 80 -9.94 9.10 -26.00
N LYS A 81 -9.50 10.04 -26.85
CA LYS A 81 -10.34 10.72 -27.84
C LYS A 81 -10.09 10.29 -29.28
N GLU A 82 -8.98 9.62 -29.54
CA GLU A 82 -8.54 9.19 -30.86
C GLU A 82 -7.77 7.87 -30.73
N ARG A 83 -7.65 7.15 -31.85
CA ARG A 83 -6.84 5.93 -31.98
C ARG A 83 -5.72 6.15 -32.99
N GLY A 84 -4.74 5.25 -33.01
CA GLY A 84 -3.66 5.24 -33.99
C GLY A 84 -2.28 5.48 -33.39
N PRO A 85 -1.28 5.80 -34.24
CA PRO A 85 0.12 5.82 -33.82
C PRO A 85 0.43 6.75 -32.65
N GLY A 86 -0.24 7.91 -32.57
CA GLY A 86 -0.06 8.90 -31.49
C GLY A 86 -0.31 8.31 -30.10
N ILE A 87 -1.49 7.74 -29.85
CA ILE A 87 -1.81 7.13 -28.56
C ILE A 87 -1.01 5.85 -28.31
N CYS A 88 -0.74 5.04 -29.34
CA CYS A 88 0.05 3.82 -29.18
C CYS A 88 1.50 4.10 -28.75
N ALA A 89 2.09 5.20 -29.22
CA ALA A 89 3.46 5.60 -28.87
C ALA A 89 3.66 5.90 -27.37
N VAL A 90 2.58 6.12 -26.61
CA VAL A 90 2.64 6.25 -25.14
C VAL A 90 3.30 5.03 -24.49
N VAL A 91 3.08 3.83 -25.04
CA VAL A 91 3.68 2.61 -24.49
C VAL A 91 5.19 2.61 -24.70
N ASP A 92 5.68 3.11 -25.83
CA ASP A 92 7.11 3.18 -26.11
C ASP A 92 7.82 4.20 -25.20
N VAL A 93 7.15 5.34 -24.94
CA VAL A 93 7.61 6.36 -23.98
C VAL A 93 7.66 5.79 -22.56
N LEU A 94 6.59 5.13 -22.10
CA LEU A 94 6.54 4.47 -20.79
C LEU A 94 7.60 3.38 -20.65
N SER A 95 7.75 2.52 -21.66
CA SER A 95 8.76 1.45 -21.67
C SER A 95 10.17 2.02 -21.51
N SER A 96 10.48 3.08 -22.27
CA SER A 96 11.77 3.78 -22.20
C SER A 96 12.00 4.45 -20.83
N ALA A 97 10.95 4.97 -20.19
CA ALA A 97 11.02 5.53 -18.84
C ALA A 97 11.28 4.43 -17.78
N PHE A 98 10.61 3.27 -17.87
CA PHE A 98 10.84 2.16 -16.94
C PHE A 98 12.23 1.53 -17.06
N VAL A 99 12.87 1.57 -18.23
CA VAL A 99 14.28 1.14 -18.37
C VAL A 99 15.20 1.98 -17.48
N LYS A 100 14.88 3.27 -17.28
CA LYS A 100 15.63 4.17 -16.40
C LYS A 100 15.20 4.02 -14.94
N GLU A 101 13.90 3.85 -14.68
CA GLU A 101 13.34 3.79 -13.33
C GLU A 101 12.31 2.64 -13.19
N PRO A 102 12.75 1.37 -13.00
CA PRO A 102 11.90 0.18 -13.11
C PRO A 102 10.84 0.02 -12.01
N PHE A 103 10.98 0.75 -10.89
CA PHE A 103 10.08 0.66 -9.74
C PHE A 103 9.33 1.98 -9.48
N ASN A 104 9.27 2.87 -10.46
CA ASN A 104 8.63 4.16 -10.29
C ASN A 104 7.10 4.00 -10.17
N ALA A 105 6.54 4.34 -9.01
CA ALA A 105 5.11 4.22 -8.73
C ALA A 105 4.24 5.11 -9.63
N LEU A 106 4.75 6.28 -10.04
CA LEU A 106 4.05 7.21 -10.91
C LEU A 106 3.88 6.64 -12.32
N LEU A 107 4.92 6.00 -12.86
CA LEU A 107 4.84 5.31 -14.16
C LEU A 107 3.84 4.16 -14.12
N ASN A 108 3.85 3.35 -13.05
CA ASN A 108 2.87 2.28 -12.87
C ASN A 108 1.43 2.83 -12.83
N LYS A 109 1.22 3.95 -12.13
CA LYS A 109 -0.08 4.61 -12.07
C LYS A 109 -0.58 5.07 -13.45
N TRP A 110 0.31 5.60 -14.29
CA TRP A 110 -0.05 5.97 -15.66
C TRP A 110 -0.43 4.76 -16.52
N VAL A 111 0.30 3.64 -16.41
CA VAL A 111 -0.07 2.38 -17.09
C VAL A 111 -1.46 1.92 -16.68
N GLU A 112 -1.76 1.95 -15.38
CA GLU A 112 -3.08 1.57 -14.85
C GLU A 112 -4.19 2.49 -15.37
N ASP A 113 -4.00 3.81 -15.29
CA ASP A 113 -5.02 4.79 -15.70
C ASP A 113 -5.32 4.69 -17.20
N LEU A 114 -4.29 4.54 -18.05
CA LEU A 114 -4.44 4.35 -19.49
C LEU A 114 -5.11 3.01 -19.83
N THR A 115 -4.80 1.96 -19.06
CA THR A 115 -5.46 0.66 -19.20
C THR A 115 -6.94 0.76 -18.85
N LEU A 116 -7.30 1.44 -17.76
CA LEU A 116 -8.68 1.68 -17.36
C LEU A 116 -9.43 2.49 -18.42
N ALA A 117 -8.81 3.55 -18.94
CA ALA A 117 -9.38 4.40 -19.99
C ALA A 117 -9.65 3.61 -21.29
N ALA A 118 -8.72 2.78 -21.73
CA ALA A 118 -8.91 1.94 -22.91
C ALA A 118 -10.07 0.95 -22.70
N ASN A 119 -10.11 0.25 -21.56
CA ASN A 119 -11.20 -0.68 -21.24
C ASN A 119 -12.58 0.00 -21.19
N LYS A 120 -12.65 1.23 -20.66
CA LYS A 120 -13.88 2.02 -20.65
C LYS A 120 -14.44 2.24 -22.06
N ILE A 121 -13.59 2.49 -23.05
CA ILE A 121 -14.03 2.66 -24.45
C ILE A 121 -14.63 1.35 -24.99
N TYR A 122 -13.97 0.21 -24.79
CA TYR A 122 -14.51 -1.09 -25.22
C TYR A 122 -15.89 -1.36 -24.60
N ASN A 123 -16.05 -1.06 -23.30
CA ASN A 123 -17.32 -1.21 -22.59
C ASN A 123 -18.41 -0.27 -23.13
N GLN A 124 -18.06 0.98 -23.45
CA GLN A 124 -19.00 1.97 -24.00
C GLN A 124 -19.47 1.62 -25.41
N GLU A 125 -18.58 1.07 -26.23
CA GLU A 125 -18.88 0.67 -27.62
C GLU A 125 -19.50 -0.73 -27.72
N GLY A 126 -19.55 -1.48 -26.61
CA GLY A 126 -20.03 -2.86 -26.59
C GLY A 126 -19.15 -3.83 -27.39
N VAL A 127 -17.87 -3.50 -27.57
CA VAL A 127 -16.88 -4.31 -28.31
C VAL A 127 -16.11 -5.18 -27.32
N HIS A 128 -15.85 -6.43 -27.71
CA HIS A 128 -15.07 -7.35 -26.88
C HIS A 128 -13.63 -6.85 -26.70
N VAL A 129 -13.15 -6.83 -25.46
CA VAL A 129 -11.77 -6.45 -25.12
C VAL A 129 -10.80 -7.47 -25.74
N PRO A 130 -9.79 -7.05 -26.52
CA PRO A 130 -8.83 -7.97 -27.10
C PRO A 130 -8.06 -8.70 -25.98
N THR A 131 -8.04 -10.03 -26.05
CA THR A 131 -7.24 -10.88 -25.17
C THR A 131 -6.00 -11.36 -25.92
N SER A 132 -4.92 -11.68 -25.21
CA SER A 132 -3.68 -12.17 -25.83
C SER A 132 -3.90 -13.38 -26.75
N ASP A 133 -4.90 -14.21 -26.46
CA ASP A 133 -5.27 -15.37 -27.29
C ASP A 133 -5.83 -14.98 -28.65
N THR A 134 -6.57 -13.87 -28.72
CA THR A 134 -7.15 -13.37 -29.98
C THR A 134 -6.10 -12.82 -30.93
N ALA A 135 -5.03 -12.20 -30.40
CA ALA A 135 -3.92 -11.70 -31.21
C ALA A 135 -3.13 -12.83 -31.90
N SER A 136 -3.10 -14.03 -31.31
CA SER A 136 -2.40 -15.19 -31.87
C SER A 136 -3.06 -15.74 -33.15
N MET A 137 -4.37 -15.53 -33.33
CA MET A 137 -5.10 -16.09 -34.48
C MET A 137 -4.96 -15.30 -35.79
N VAL A 138 -4.54 -14.01 -35.75
CA VAL A 138 -4.42 -13.17 -36.96
C VAL A 138 -3.03 -13.29 -37.62
N GLY A 139 -2.06 -13.92 -36.95
CA GLY A 139 -0.63 -13.86 -37.33
C GLY A 139 0.07 -15.16 -37.72
N LYS A 140 -0.62 -16.28 -38.00
CA LYS A 140 0.05 -17.53 -38.38
C LYS A 140 0.59 -17.51 -39.83
N ARG A 141 1.75 -16.89 -40.03
CA ARG A 141 2.78 -17.39 -40.97
C ARG A 141 3.84 -18.15 -40.18
N LEU A 142 4.16 -19.33 -40.71
CA LEU A 142 5.09 -20.33 -40.18
C LEU A 142 6.40 -19.70 -39.67
N ARG A 143 6.70 -19.94 -38.39
CA ARG A 143 8.04 -19.76 -37.84
C ARG A 143 8.35 -20.95 -36.94
N GLU A 144 9.42 -21.64 -37.29
CA GLU A 144 9.96 -22.83 -36.63
C GLU A 144 10.32 -22.54 -35.16
N GLU A 145 10.00 -23.53 -34.33
CA GLU A 145 10.28 -23.59 -32.90
C GLU A 145 11.75 -23.94 -32.67
N SER A 146 12.39 -23.25 -31.72
CA SER A 146 13.61 -23.72 -31.07
C SER A 146 13.39 -23.66 -29.56
N GLU A 147 13.56 -24.81 -28.92
CA GLU A 147 13.51 -25.05 -27.48
C GLU A 147 14.77 -24.50 -26.78
N ASP A 148 14.74 -24.56 -25.45
CA ASP A 148 15.80 -24.28 -24.47
C ASP A 148 15.88 -22.84 -23.93
N ASP A 149 15.44 -22.61 -22.69
CA ASP A 149 16.33 -22.78 -21.53
C ASP A 149 15.62 -22.52 -20.18
N LYS A 150 15.86 -23.42 -19.22
CA LYS A 150 15.46 -23.28 -17.82
C LYS A 150 16.62 -22.67 -17.04
N ASN A 151 16.40 -21.56 -16.34
CA ASN A 151 17.21 -21.28 -15.16
C ASN A 151 16.47 -20.47 -14.10
N THR A 152 16.37 -21.08 -12.92
CA THR A 152 15.69 -20.60 -11.72
C THR A 152 16.75 -19.94 -10.83
N MET A 153 16.55 -18.68 -10.42
CA MET A 153 17.37 -18.04 -9.39
C MET A 153 16.51 -17.64 -8.20
N GLU A 154 16.92 -18.15 -7.04
CA GLU A 154 16.35 -17.96 -5.71
C GLU A 154 16.61 -16.53 -5.20
N ALA A 155 15.55 -15.81 -4.87
CA ALA A 155 15.61 -14.56 -4.13
C ALA A 155 15.35 -14.84 -2.64
N LYS A 156 16.22 -14.30 -1.79
CA LYS A 156 16.16 -14.39 -0.33
C LYS A 156 15.00 -13.54 0.17
N ASN A 157 13.94 -14.21 0.62
CA ASN A 157 12.84 -13.57 1.33
C ASN A 157 13.10 -13.55 2.83
N ASP A 158 12.77 -12.40 3.42
CA ASP A 158 12.69 -12.15 4.85
C ASP A 158 11.95 -13.26 5.60
N GLU A 159 12.43 -13.49 6.82
CA GLU A 159 11.98 -14.43 7.84
C GLU A 159 10.47 -14.30 8.11
N ASN A 160 9.65 -14.91 7.27
CA ASN A 160 8.24 -15.14 7.55
C ASN A 160 8.13 -16.39 8.42
N ASP A 161 7.36 -16.28 9.51
CA ASP A 161 6.78 -17.37 10.30
C ASP A 161 5.86 -18.31 9.45
N GLU A 162 6.21 -18.63 8.20
CA GLU A 162 5.76 -19.84 7.53
C GLU A 162 6.52 -21.01 8.15
N GLU A 163 6.25 -21.28 9.43
CA GLU A 163 6.56 -22.59 9.97
C GLU A 163 5.81 -23.61 9.11
N ASP A 164 6.58 -24.45 8.41
CA ASP A 164 6.10 -25.50 7.52
C ASP A 164 4.85 -26.17 8.11
N LEU A 165 3.71 -25.95 7.45
CA LEU A 165 2.48 -26.72 7.68
C LEU A 165 2.61 -28.15 7.12
N ASP A 166 3.80 -28.54 6.68
CA ASP A 166 4.12 -29.83 6.12
C ASP A 166 3.75 -30.95 7.08
N GLY A 167 2.82 -31.79 6.63
CA GLY A 167 2.35 -32.95 7.38
C GLY A 167 1.05 -32.74 8.16
N ILE A 168 0.46 -31.54 8.18
CA ILE A 168 -0.88 -31.36 8.75
C ILE A 168 -1.93 -31.63 7.68
N ASN A 169 -2.62 -32.77 7.80
CA ASN A 169 -3.77 -33.04 6.96
C ASN A 169 -4.96 -32.21 7.43
N VAL A 170 -5.39 -31.22 6.64
CA VAL A 170 -6.53 -30.35 6.96
C VAL A 170 -7.82 -31.14 7.21
N ALA A 171 -7.96 -32.33 6.61
CA ALA A 171 -9.12 -33.21 6.84
C ALA A 171 -9.16 -33.83 8.24
N ASP A 172 -8.03 -33.94 8.93
CA ASP A 172 -7.95 -34.48 10.29
C ASP A 172 -8.29 -33.43 11.36
N LEU A 173 -8.44 -32.16 10.97
CA LEU A 173 -8.68 -31.06 11.89
C LEU A 173 -10.13 -31.01 12.34
N VAL A 174 -10.34 -30.98 13.65
CA VAL A 174 -11.68 -30.88 14.22
C VAL A 174 -12.04 -29.40 14.35
N HIS A 175 -13.15 -29.02 13.72
CA HIS A 175 -13.75 -27.71 13.90
C HIS A 175 -14.15 -27.53 15.37
N ILE A 176 -13.58 -26.52 16.03
CA ILE A 176 -13.99 -26.16 17.38
C ILE A 176 -14.88 -24.94 17.28
N SER A 177 -16.13 -25.08 17.72
CA SER A 177 -16.98 -23.92 17.99
C SER A 177 -16.22 -23.00 18.94
N ASN A 178 -15.82 -21.82 18.44
CA ASN A 178 -14.97 -20.89 19.17
C ASN A 178 -15.63 -20.66 20.55
N PRO A 179 -15.01 -21.07 21.67
CA PRO A 179 -15.69 -21.10 22.95
C PRO A 179 -15.81 -19.67 23.45
N LEU A 180 -16.83 -18.96 22.98
CA LEU A 180 -17.05 -17.56 23.30
C LEU A 180 -17.20 -17.33 24.81
N ARG A 181 -17.43 -18.36 25.63
CA ARG A 181 -17.96 -18.17 27.00
C ARG A 181 -17.64 -19.25 28.03
N ALA A 182 -16.42 -19.77 28.09
CA ALA A 182 -15.93 -20.20 29.40
C ALA A 182 -15.27 -18.97 30.03
N LYS A 183 -15.77 -18.48 31.18
CA LYS A 183 -15.13 -17.40 31.95
C LYS A 183 -13.71 -17.86 32.29
N VAL A 184 -12.74 -17.56 31.43
CA VAL A 184 -11.35 -17.90 31.69
C VAL A 184 -10.92 -16.98 32.83
N LYS A 185 -10.57 -17.56 33.99
CA LYS A 185 -10.22 -16.79 35.19
C LYS A 185 -8.97 -15.92 35.00
N LYS A 186 -8.19 -16.14 33.93
CA LYS A 186 -6.98 -15.39 33.57
C LYS A 186 -6.82 -15.35 32.04
N GLY A 187 -6.69 -14.15 31.45
CA GLY A 187 -6.37 -13.96 30.03
C GLY A 187 -7.09 -12.75 29.40
N ARG A 188 -6.57 -12.25 28.27
CA ARG A 188 -7.25 -11.21 27.46
C ARG A 188 -8.56 -11.80 26.92
N PRO A 189 -9.71 -11.12 27.07
CA PRO A 189 -10.97 -11.61 26.52
C PRO A 189 -10.86 -11.79 25.01
N VAL A 190 -11.47 -12.87 24.51
CA VAL A 190 -11.55 -13.11 23.06
C VAL A 190 -12.44 -12.03 22.46
N ASN A 191 -11.95 -11.33 21.44
CA ASN A 191 -12.73 -10.35 20.71
C ASN A 191 -13.80 -11.09 19.88
N ALA A 192 -15.07 -10.77 20.10
CA ALA A 192 -16.20 -11.44 19.48
C ALA A 192 -16.26 -11.22 17.96
N ASP A 193 -15.77 -10.09 17.45
CA ASP A 193 -15.80 -9.76 16.02
C ASP A 193 -14.70 -10.51 15.26
N LEU A 194 -13.54 -10.72 15.90
CA LEU A 194 -12.49 -11.61 15.40
C LEU A 194 -12.99 -13.05 15.14
N VAL A 195 -13.94 -13.51 15.96
CA VAL A 195 -14.59 -14.83 15.78
C VAL A 195 -15.49 -14.85 14.54
N LYS A 196 -16.05 -13.72 14.13
CA LYS A 196 -16.85 -13.63 12.90
C LYS A 196 -15.99 -13.74 11.64
N LEU A 197 -14.72 -13.33 11.72
CA LEU A 197 -13.78 -13.34 10.60
C LEU A 197 -12.99 -14.65 10.46
N THR A 198 -12.99 -15.51 11.48
CA THR A 198 -12.13 -16.70 11.53
C THR A 198 -12.83 -17.96 12.00
N ILE A 199 -12.36 -19.09 11.51
CA ILE A 199 -12.80 -20.43 11.92
C ILE A 199 -11.63 -21.10 12.65
N LEU A 200 -11.87 -21.61 13.86
CA LEU A 200 -10.86 -22.24 14.72
C LEU A 200 -10.91 -23.76 14.60
N PHE A 201 -9.73 -24.38 14.52
CA PHE A 201 -9.53 -25.81 14.50
C PHE A 201 -8.60 -26.24 15.63
N LYS A 202 -8.74 -27.48 16.09
CA LYS A 202 -7.73 -28.17 16.89
C LYS A 202 -7.36 -29.47 16.20
N ASP A 203 -6.07 -29.70 16.10
CA ASP A 203 -5.56 -31.01 15.70
C ASP A 203 -5.55 -31.91 16.95
N PRO A 204 -6.29 -33.04 16.94
CA PRO A 204 -6.38 -33.93 18.09
C PRO A 204 -5.06 -34.68 18.37
N LYS A 205 -4.18 -34.84 17.36
CA LYS A 205 -2.92 -35.59 17.49
C LYS A 205 -1.84 -34.75 18.17
N ILE A 206 -1.68 -33.50 17.75
CA ILE A 206 -0.63 -32.58 18.24
C ILE A 206 -1.13 -31.60 19.30
N GLU A 207 -2.44 -31.59 19.59
CA GLU A 207 -3.13 -30.66 20.50
C GLU A 207 -2.89 -29.16 20.21
N LYS A 208 -2.53 -28.81 18.98
CA LYS A 208 -2.30 -27.42 18.56
C LYS A 208 -3.56 -26.83 17.94
N TYR A 209 -3.70 -25.52 18.10
CA TYR A 209 -4.77 -24.75 17.50
C TYR A 209 -4.34 -24.22 16.14
N PHE A 210 -5.30 -24.10 15.24
CA PHE A 210 -5.14 -23.47 13.94
C PHE A 210 -6.36 -22.60 13.68
N TYR A 211 -6.21 -21.60 12.82
CA TYR A 211 -7.33 -20.81 12.35
C TYR A 211 -7.23 -20.57 10.85
N ARG A 212 -8.39 -20.40 10.23
CA ARG A 212 -8.51 -20.03 8.83
C ARG A 212 -9.51 -18.89 8.65
N CYS A 213 -9.45 -18.21 7.51
CA CYS A 213 -10.44 -17.20 7.14
C CYS A 213 -11.83 -17.83 6.94
N VAL A 214 -12.90 -17.11 7.29
CA VAL A 214 -14.29 -17.57 7.09
C VAL A 214 -14.74 -17.55 5.62
N GLY A 215 -14.05 -16.83 4.74
CA GLY A 215 -14.37 -16.75 3.32
C GLY A 215 -14.30 -18.11 2.62
N GLU A 216 -15.36 -18.49 1.91
CA GLU A 216 -15.43 -19.75 1.17
C GLU A 216 -14.44 -19.72 -0.01
N GLY A 217 -13.50 -20.67 -0.03
CA GLY A 217 -12.41 -20.70 -1.02
C GLY A 217 -11.14 -19.96 -0.60
N CYS A 218 -11.13 -19.28 0.55
CA CYS A 218 -9.91 -18.66 1.07
C CYS A 218 -8.91 -19.72 1.57
N HIS A 219 -7.66 -19.59 1.14
CA HIS A 219 -6.56 -20.48 1.54
C HIS A 219 -5.78 -20.01 2.77
N LEU A 220 -6.12 -18.85 3.37
CA LEU A 220 -5.43 -18.40 4.58
C LEU A 220 -5.69 -19.42 5.70
N PHE A 221 -4.62 -20.10 6.09
CA PHE A 221 -4.61 -21.08 7.17
C PHE A 221 -3.33 -20.86 7.98
N ARG A 222 -3.45 -20.63 9.29
CA ARG A 222 -2.31 -20.36 10.17
C ARG A 222 -2.39 -21.12 11.48
N LYS A 223 -1.22 -21.45 12.02
CA LYS A 223 -1.04 -22.06 13.33
C LYS A 223 -1.27 -21.05 14.45
N GLY A 224 -1.79 -21.53 15.57
CA GLY A 224 -2.04 -20.77 16.78
C GLY A 224 -3.47 -20.27 16.93
N ARG A 225 -3.64 -19.24 17.76
CA ARG A 225 -4.92 -18.54 17.94
C ARG A 225 -5.00 -17.34 16.98
N PRO A 226 -6.21 -16.95 16.54
CA PRO A 226 -6.40 -15.73 15.75
C PRO A 226 -5.82 -14.52 16.47
N GLN A 227 -4.87 -13.83 15.83
CA GLN A 227 -4.32 -12.56 16.29
C GLN A 227 -4.98 -11.43 15.51
N ARG A 228 -5.39 -10.34 16.21
CA ARG A 228 -6.14 -9.23 15.59
C ARG A 228 -5.45 -8.72 14.34
N ASP A 229 -4.19 -8.33 14.45
CA ASP A 229 -3.45 -7.67 13.37
C ASP A 229 -3.30 -8.59 12.15
N ARG A 230 -2.95 -9.86 12.38
CA ARG A 230 -2.83 -10.88 11.31
C ARG A 230 -4.14 -11.16 10.61
N VAL A 231 -5.25 -11.20 11.36
CA VAL A 231 -6.58 -11.45 10.80
C VAL A 231 -7.08 -10.24 10.04
N LEU A 232 -6.96 -9.03 10.60
CA LEU A 232 -7.45 -7.80 9.95
C LEU A 232 -6.67 -7.52 8.66
N LYS A 233 -5.33 -7.61 8.68
CA LYS A 233 -4.48 -7.46 7.49
C LYS A 233 -4.90 -8.36 6.32
N HIS A 234 -5.33 -9.58 6.63
CA HIS A 234 -5.88 -10.48 5.61
C HIS A 234 -7.33 -10.14 5.25
N ALA A 235 -8.20 -9.95 6.25
CA ALA A 235 -9.64 -9.80 6.04
C ALA A 235 -10.00 -8.57 5.21
N THR A 236 -9.29 -7.45 5.39
CA THR A 236 -9.48 -6.21 4.62
C THR A 236 -9.17 -6.37 3.12
N SER A 237 -8.32 -7.34 2.76
CA SER A 237 -7.91 -7.61 1.37
C SER A 237 -8.47 -8.92 0.78
N CYS A 238 -9.22 -9.70 1.56
CA CYS A 238 -9.64 -11.05 1.16
C CYS A 238 -10.81 -11.03 0.17
N ILE A 239 -10.56 -11.44 -1.08
CA ILE A 239 -11.60 -11.49 -2.14
C ILE A 239 -12.74 -12.48 -1.85
N PHE A 240 -12.50 -13.50 -1.04
CA PHE A 240 -13.47 -14.54 -0.70
C PHE A 240 -14.35 -14.19 0.51
N LEU A 241 -14.03 -13.09 1.20
CA LEU A 241 -14.80 -12.63 2.35
C LEU A 241 -16.05 -11.89 1.88
N LYS A 242 -17.20 -12.15 2.51
CA LYS A 242 -18.45 -11.43 2.24
C LYS A 242 -18.29 -9.95 2.56
N GLU A 243 -19.00 -9.09 1.84
CA GLU A 243 -18.88 -7.63 1.97
C GLU A 243 -19.14 -7.15 3.41
N ASP A 244 -20.23 -7.60 4.04
CA ASP A 244 -20.54 -7.25 5.44
C ASP A 244 -19.41 -7.59 6.43
N LEU A 245 -18.63 -8.64 6.15
CA LEU A 245 -17.51 -9.05 6.98
C LEU A 245 -16.22 -8.28 6.64
N LYS A 246 -16.05 -7.84 5.40
CA LYS A 246 -14.99 -6.90 5.03
C LYS A 246 -15.22 -5.54 5.67
N ASP A 247 -16.46 -5.05 5.65
CA ASP A 247 -16.83 -3.79 6.31
C ASP A 247 -16.54 -3.88 7.81
N LEU A 248 -16.94 -4.98 8.46
CA LEU A 248 -16.58 -5.24 9.86
C LEU A 248 -15.06 -5.25 10.08
N ALA A 249 -14.28 -5.88 9.19
CA ALA A 249 -12.83 -5.92 9.30
C ALA A 249 -12.20 -4.52 9.11
N ASN A 250 -12.73 -3.72 8.18
CA ASN A 250 -12.31 -2.34 7.94
C ASN A 250 -12.64 -1.47 9.15
N ASP A 251 -13.85 -1.55 9.71
CA ASP A 251 -14.24 -0.83 10.93
C ASP A 251 -13.31 -1.19 12.10
N MET A 252 -13.03 -2.48 12.30
CA MET A 252 -12.08 -2.94 13.30
C MET A 252 -10.64 -2.47 13.03
N ALA A 253 -10.20 -2.37 11.78
CA ALA A 253 -8.88 -1.83 11.45
C ALA A 253 -8.82 -0.34 11.77
N LEU A 254 -9.88 0.40 11.45
CA LEU A 254 -10.02 1.83 11.72
C LEU A 254 -10.05 2.16 13.21
N GLU A 255 -10.65 1.31 14.07
CA GLU A 255 -10.64 1.51 15.54
C GLU A 255 -9.23 1.70 16.12
N ASN A 256 -8.22 1.07 15.52
CA ASN A 256 -6.82 1.18 15.95
C ASN A 256 -5.99 2.12 15.06
N ALA A 257 -6.60 2.78 14.08
CA ALA A 257 -5.88 3.70 13.22
C ALA A 257 -5.36 4.88 14.06
N PRO A 258 -4.14 5.38 13.79
CA PRO A 258 -3.54 6.49 14.55
C PRO A 258 -4.47 7.72 14.66
N GLY A 259 -5.29 7.96 13.64
CA GLY A 259 -6.23 9.08 13.61
C GLY A 259 -7.30 9.01 14.70
N ASN A 260 -7.80 7.82 15.04
CA ASN A 260 -8.80 7.63 16.10
C ASN A 260 -8.17 7.81 17.49
N GLU A 261 -6.97 7.26 17.71
CA GLU A 261 -6.27 7.43 19.00
C GLU A 261 -5.97 8.89 19.32
N VAL A 262 -5.53 9.68 18.32
CA VAL A 262 -5.20 11.09 18.50
C VAL A 262 -6.45 11.96 18.69
N SER A 263 -7.55 11.63 18.01
CA SER A 263 -8.81 12.39 18.08
C SER A 263 -9.49 12.29 19.45
N ASP A 264 -9.48 11.10 20.04
CA ASP A 264 -9.98 10.88 21.40
C ASP A 264 -9.18 11.66 22.44
N GLU A 265 -7.86 11.72 22.26
CA GLU A 265 -6.99 12.43 23.19
C GLU A 265 -7.12 13.96 23.07
N HIS A 266 -7.21 14.49 21.86
CA HIS A 266 -7.50 15.91 21.65
C HIS A 266 -8.83 16.33 22.27
N SER A 267 -9.85 15.46 22.20
CA SER A 267 -11.15 15.68 22.81
C SER A 267 -11.07 15.67 24.34
N ARG A 268 -10.27 14.78 24.93
CA ARG A 268 -10.01 14.75 26.39
C ARG A 268 -9.24 15.99 26.88
N LEU A 269 -8.25 16.45 26.13
CA LEU A 269 -7.44 17.61 26.51
C LEU A 269 -8.21 18.94 26.38
N LYS A 270 -9.08 19.08 25.37
CA LYS A 270 -9.97 20.24 25.24
C LYS A 270 -10.96 20.38 26.41
N GLY A 271 -11.35 19.26 27.02
CA GLY A 271 -12.21 19.26 28.21
C GLY A 271 -11.55 19.80 29.48
N HIS A 272 -10.20 19.88 29.53
CA HIS A 272 -9.46 20.21 30.75
C HIS A 272 -8.76 21.58 30.74
N GLY A 273 -8.92 22.41 29.72
CA GLY A 273 -8.44 23.81 29.72
C GLY A 273 -6.93 24.00 29.90
N LEU A 274 -6.13 22.95 29.67
CA LEU A 274 -4.71 22.88 30.05
C LEU A 274 -3.73 23.11 28.88
N PHE A 275 -4.23 23.40 27.69
CA PHE A 275 -3.39 23.51 26.49
C PHE A 275 -2.69 24.88 26.34
N GLU A 276 -3.06 25.89 27.13
CA GLU A 276 -2.54 27.25 26.96
C GLU A 276 -1.27 27.54 27.79
N THR A 277 -0.69 26.54 28.48
CA THR A 277 0.43 26.77 29.43
C THR A 277 1.73 26.01 29.10
N LEU A 278 1.86 25.37 27.94
CA LEU A 278 3.05 24.55 27.62
C LEU A 278 4.17 25.27 26.84
N VAL A 279 4.12 26.61 26.72
CA VAL A 279 5.16 27.41 26.03
C VAL A 279 5.85 28.41 26.96
N SER A 280 5.77 28.25 28.29
CA SER A 280 6.50 29.11 29.22
C SER A 280 7.32 28.32 30.24
N GLU A 281 8.55 28.83 30.41
CA GLU A 281 9.53 28.56 31.47
C GLU A 281 10.55 27.43 31.24
N ASN A 282 11.60 27.79 30.49
CA ASN A 282 12.96 27.33 30.76
C ASN A 282 13.47 28.09 32.01
N ASP A 283 13.23 27.56 33.21
CA ASP A 283 13.96 27.99 34.41
C ASP A 283 14.76 26.81 34.98
N GLU A 284 16.09 27.02 35.07
CA GLU A 284 17.04 26.10 35.68
C GLU A 284 16.79 25.96 37.19
N PRO A 285 16.77 24.73 37.75
CA PRO A 285 16.99 24.57 39.18
C PRO A 285 18.43 24.15 39.46
N ALA A 286 19.11 25.02 40.20
CA ALA A 286 20.37 24.76 40.86
C ALA A 286 20.25 23.63 41.92
N ASN A 287 20.97 22.55 41.66
CA ASN A 287 21.88 21.84 42.58
C ASN A 287 21.50 21.80 44.08
N LYS A 288 21.13 20.60 44.58
CA LYS A 288 21.59 20.11 45.89
C LYS A 288 21.51 18.58 46.02
N LYS A 289 22.68 17.99 46.26
CA LYS A 289 22.94 16.58 46.58
C LYS A 289 22.33 16.19 47.93
N GLN A 290 21.55 15.11 47.98
CA GLN A 290 21.49 14.22 49.15
C GLN A 290 21.50 12.76 48.71
N LYS A 291 22.53 12.04 49.16
CA LYS A 291 22.66 10.58 49.05
C LYS A 291 21.84 9.95 50.18
N SER A 292 20.88 9.09 49.85
CA SER A 292 20.34 8.11 50.78
C SER A 292 20.07 6.78 50.07
N ALA A 293 20.33 5.70 50.80
CA ALA A 293 20.53 4.34 50.30
C ALA A 293 19.24 3.51 50.25
N ASN A 294 19.15 2.69 49.19
CA ASN A 294 18.45 1.40 49.07
C ASN A 294 17.04 1.28 49.66
N GLY A 295 16.06 1.92 49.01
CA GLY A 295 14.66 1.49 49.02
C GLY A 295 14.19 1.15 47.58
N PRO A 296 13.13 0.35 47.40
CA PRO A 296 12.54 0.10 46.08
C PRO A 296 12.18 1.45 45.44
N LYS A 297 12.82 1.78 44.32
CA LYS A 297 12.61 3.04 43.59
C LYS A 297 11.18 3.07 43.09
N GLN A 298 10.29 3.74 43.82
CA GLN A 298 9.01 4.17 43.25
C GLN A 298 9.36 5.08 42.06
N GLN A 299 8.89 4.72 40.86
CA GLN A 299 8.91 5.64 39.73
C GLN A 299 8.21 6.92 40.19
N THR A 300 8.93 8.03 40.15
CA THR A 300 8.35 9.32 40.50
C THR A 300 7.27 9.66 39.48
N LEU A 301 6.21 10.31 39.94
CA LEU A 301 5.09 10.76 39.09
C LEU A 301 5.60 11.45 37.81
N GLU A 302 6.66 12.26 37.93
CA GLU A 302 7.34 12.93 36.83
C GLU A 302 7.81 11.99 35.71
N GLN A 303 8.38 10.82 36.04
CA GLN A 303 8.82 9.85 35.03
C GLN A 303 7.65 9.26 34.26
N SER A 304 6.53 9.03 34.95
CA SER A 304 5.31 8.51 34.30
C SER A 304 4.68 9.55 33.37
N VAL A 305 4.66 10.83 33.79
CA VAL A 305 4.13 11.93 32.97
C VAL A 305 5.01 12.16 31.74
N ALA A 306 6.34 12.17 31.92
CA ALA A 306 7.27 12.32 30.81
C ALA A 306 7.11 11.20 29.76
N LYS A 307 6.96 9.95 30.22
CA LYS A 307 6.76 8.80 29.33
C LYS A 307 5.46 8.90 28.53
N VAL A 308 4.34 9.22 29.19
CA VAL A 308 3.05 9.40 28.51
C VAL A 308 3.13 10.55 27.50
N SER A 309 3.77 11.67 27.86
CA SER A 309 3.94 12.80 26.94
C SER A 309 4.76 12.43 25.70
N GLN A 310 5.78 11.58 25.85
CA GLN A 310 6.61 11.11 24.75
C GLN A 310 5.86 10.14 23.84
N GLU A 311 5.08 9.22 24.40
CA GLU A 311 4.22 8.30 23.65
C GLU A 311 3.16 9.08 22.83
N ASN A 312 2.56 10.12 23.41
CA ASN A 312 1.56 10.95 22.72
C ASN A 312 2.17 11.79 21.60
N LEU A 313 3.37 12.34 21.82
CA LEU A 313 4.12 13.03 20.79
C LEU A 313 4.46 12.10 19.63
N GLN A 314 4.89 10.87 19.94
CA GLN A 314 5.18 9.85 18.93
C GLN A 314 3.95 9.56 18.07
N LYS A 315 2.80 9.28 18.69
CA LYS A 315 1.54 9.04 17.96
C LYS A 315 1.13 10.23 17.08
N SER A 316 1.34 11.44 17.57
CA SER A 316 1.05 12.67 16.82
C SER A 316 1.95 12.80 15.59
N LEU A 317 3.25 12.50 15.73
CA LEU A 317 4.19 12.48 14.61
C LEU A 317 3.87 11.38 13.60
N GLU A 318 3.55 10.16 14.06
CA GLU A 318 3.10 9.07 13.20
C GLU A 318 1.87 9.47 12.37
N LEU A 319 0.87 10.12 12.97
CA LEU A 319 -0.30 10.62 12.26
C LEU A 319 0.06 11.69 11.21
N ILE A 320 0.98 12.60 11.53
CA ILE A 320 1.45 13.61 10.57
C ILE A 320 2.16 12.93 9.38
N PHE A 321 3.00 11.93 9.63
CA PHE A 321 3.67 11.20 8.55
C PHE A 321 2.69 10.43 7.67
N VAL A 322 1.70 9.76 8.26
CA VAL A 322 0.62 9.11 7.50
C VAL A 322 -0.09 10.13 6.60
N LYS A 323 -0.40 11.34 7.11
CA LYS A 323 -1.00 12.41 6.29
C LYS A 323 -0.06 12.88 5.18
N LEU A 324 1.22 13.10 5.46
CA LEU A 324 2.20 13.50 4.44
C LEU A 324 2.32 12.46 3.32
N ILE A 325 2.34 11.18 3.66
CA ILE A 325 2.39 10.10 2.66
C ILE A 325 1.07 10.02 1.88
N CYS A 326 -0.05 9.84 2.58
CA CYS A 326 -1.31 9.52 1.93
C CYS A 326 -1.98 10.72 1.24
N VAL A 327 -1.87 11.91 1.83
CA VAL A 327 -2.55 13.12 1.32
C VAL A 327 -1.64 13.92 0.42
N HIS A 328 -0.35 13.99 0.75
CA HIS A 328 0.62 14.81 0.02
C HIS A 328 1.55 14.00 -0.90
N GLY A 329 1.34 12.68 -1.02
CA GLY A 329 2.09 11.83 -1.96
C GLY A 329 3.57 11.71 -1.61
N MET A 330 3.95 11.92 -0.36
CA MET A 330 5.34 11.78 0.06
C MET A 330 5.76 10.31 -0.03
N VAL A 331 6.89 10.04 -0.66
CA VAL A 331 7.42 8.67 -0.79
C VAL A 331 7.83 8.17 0.60
N PRO A 332 7.34 7.01 1.08
CA PRO A 332 7.65 6.51 2.43
C PRO A 332 9.15 6.41 2.74
N THR A 333 9.96 6.05 1.74
CA THR A 333 11.43 5.92 1.86
C THR A 333 12.13 7.25 2.21
N LEU A 334 11.48 8.39 1.95
CA LEU A 334 12.00 9.71 2.33
C LEU A 334 12.13 9.83 3.86
N ILE A 335 11.33 9.11 4.65
CA ILE A 335 11.39 9.17 6.11
C ILE A 335 12.69 8.55 6.65
N ASP A 336 13.28 7.62 5.90
CA ASP A 336 14.48 6.91 6.31
C ASP A 336 15.79 7.60 5.95
N VAL A 337 15.76 8.62 5.09
CA VAL A 337 16.98 9.33 4.68
C VAL A 337 17.55 10.15 5.83
N ASP A 338 18.88 10.13 5.99
CA ASP A 338 19.57 10.83 7.09
C ASP A 338 19.23 12.32 7.19
N PRO A 339 19.14 13.09 6.07
CA PRO A 339 18.73 14.50 6.15
C PRO A 339 17.35 14.73 6.80
N TRP A 340 16.40 13.83 6.58
CA TRP A 340 15.08 13.91 7.22
C TRP A 340 15.16 13.62 8.71
N LYS A 341 15.90 12.58 9.09
CA LYS A 341 16.15 12.21 10.49
C LYS A 341 16.87 13.33 11.24
N ASP A 342 17.83 13.99 10.61
CA ASP A 342 18.57 15.10 11.20
C ASP A 342 17.70 16.35 11.36
N MET A 343 16.81 16.64 10.39
CA MET A 343 15.79 17.68 10.53
C MET A 343 14.88 17.40 11.74
N LEU A 344 14.39 16.17 11.90
CA LEU A 344 13.54 15.81 13.06
C LEU A 344 14.28 15.93 14.39
N LYS A 345 15.54 15.49 14.46
CA LYS A 345 16.39 15.66 15.65
C LYS A 345 16.64 17.14 15.97
N LEU A 346 16.80 17.99 14.96
CA LEU A 346 16.99 19.42 15.14
C LEU A 346 15.73 20.10 15.69
N LEU A 347 14.55 19.73 15.17
CA LEU A 347 13.26 20.24 15.64
C LEU A 347 12.91 19.73 17.04
N ASN A 348 13.20 18.46 17.33
CA ASN A 348 12.99 17.88 18.65
C ASN A 348 14.00 16.76 18.93
N PRO A 349 15.07 17.03 19.71
CA PRO A 349 16.10 16.05 20.01
C PRO A 349 15.60 14.82 20.78
N LYS A 350 14.41 14.89 21.39
CA LYS A 350 13.81 13.82 22.18
C LYS A 350 12.73 13.05 21.41
N ALA A 351 12.36 13.51 20.21
CA ALA A 351 11.37 12.80 19.39
C ALA A 351 11.95 11.46 18.93
N PRO A 352 11.19 10.36 19.06
CA PRO A 352 11.60 9.09 18.50
C PRO A 352 11.65 9.19 16.97
N ILE A 353 12.68 8.60 16.38
CA ILE A 353 12.80 8.49 14.92
C ILE A 353 11.92 7.34 14.48
N VAL A 354 10.90 7.63 13.69
CA VAL A 354 10.00 6.64 13.12
C VAL A 354 10.60 6.14 11.80
N SER A 355 10.69 4.82 11.60
CA SER A 355 11.14 4.24 10.33
C SER A 355 9.99 4.16 9.32
N SER A 356 10.29 4.05 8.02
CA SER A 356 9.22 3.85 7.02
C SER A 356 8.44 2.57 7.25
N ASP A 357 9.09 1.48 7.70
CA ASP A 357 8.42 0.22 8.07
C ASP A 357 7.38 0.43 9.16
N THR A 358 7.71 1.22 10.20
CA THR A 358 6.78 1.53 11.29
C THR A 358 5.56 2.28 10.76
N VAL A 359 5.77 3.23 9.83
CA VAL A 359 4.66 3.96 9.21
C VAL A 359 3.85 3.06 8.30
N GLN A 360 4.49 2.18 7.54
CA GLN A 360 3.83 1.24 6.62
C GLN A 360 2.95 0.24 7.37
N GLU A 361 3.38 -0.24 8.54
CA GLU A 361 2.54 -1.06 9.42
C GLU A 361 1.27 -0.35 9.88
N LYS A 362 1.29 0.99 9.97
CA LYS A 362 0.13 1.81 10.35
C LYS A 362 -0.78 2.20 9.18
N LEU A 363 -0.33 1.98 7.94
CA LEU A 363 -1.11 2.23 6.73
C LEU A 363 -2.02 1.06 6.34
N ILE A 364 -1.75 -0.12 6.88
CA ILE A 364 -2.50 -1.37 6.67
C ILE A 364 -3.58 -1.48 7.75
#